data_AF-A0A6J4PDG8-F1
#
_entry.id   AF-A0A6J4PDG8-F1
#
_cell.length_a   1.000
_cell.length_b   1.000
_cell.length_c   1.000
_cell.angle_alpha   90.00
_cell.angle_beta   90.00
_cell.angle_gamma   90.00
#
_symmetry.space_group_name_H-M   'P 1'
#
loop_
_entity.id
_entity.type
_entity.pdbx_description
1 polymer ?
#
loop_
_entity_poly.entity_id
_entity_poly.type
_entity_poly.pdbx_seq_one_letter_code
_entity_poly.pdbx_strand_id
1 'polypeptide(L)'
;MCFRRFVYLSVLGLAFFTVSFAQSLPTNSTTESPSEKEKKQKELQKTVLEMLDQAVGEAAALKLAQNRAIVFAIAGDLYWKFDEKRARELFRSAANDIIVSNAEAEKEKKETDDTFGQIYEFNDTRNQILPMIAKHDADLALELLVQTRPAKITEALAKATDPNAKQEGGMLNFNPDQYRVRQEIALEQQFAVLAAEQNPDKAIKLIKESLAKGISWNVMPLLQKINQKDEKKASALADDVVRKIVDTDLTKKREDLGAAIRFLQSATDPNQPKTTKEKQFKFSERQLRDIADKLVSTFMQPSNSLEMTMGMSQAMPNLEKIVPEKVQLLKQKQAEATKNLPPELKRFQQQEKLWNPNSTPEEILTEIPKLNEFERTQAYQSLTYKIGQIEDETRAKKIIEQIPDEKARQNAAEQFESGRISRAARDGKLDEAKKLIGNLSKKKTQIQKLVSLATDFHKKATEKDRETAVNLMKDAKALANEYPEDEDELNDLMEIVRGYATINADEAFRMFDPIVDQINDFVQASAILSKYNKRNRTFKKGELLMRVNGYSWDGLLLFRYINQIQLLGKADLNRMSSLSNKFQRSDARTIVKLFVAQGFLAEEKKADNGGAAGGSVVILGM
;
A
#
# COMPACT_ATOMS: atom_id res chain seq x y z
N MET A 1 -57.75 52.27 -45.32
CA MET A 1 -56.46 52.09 -46.01
C MET A 1 -56.13 50.60 -46.05
N CYS A 2 -56.01 50.08 -47.29
CA CYS A 2 -55.37 48.84 -47.77
C CYS A 2 -55.55 47.51 -46.96
N PHE A 3 -56.31 46.52 -47.46
CA PHE A 3 -55.91 45.45 -48.43
C PHE A 3 -54.80 44.51 -47.86
N ARG A 4 -54.82 43.17 -47.93
CA ARG A 4 -55.60 42.17 -48.70
C ARG A 4 -55.25 40.73 -48.19
N ARG A 5 -56.27 39.89 -48.02
CA ARG A 5 -56.46 38.43 -48.34
C ARG A 5 -55.27 37.51 -48.73
N PHE A 6 -55.33 36.25 -48.25
CA PHE A 6 -55.40 34.93 -48.97
C PHE A 6 -55.31 33.82 -47.89
N VAL A 7 -56.28 32.96 -47.52
CA VAL A 7 -57.18 31.94 -48.13
C VAL A 7 -56.48 30.72 -48.77
N TYR A 8 -56.99 29.54 -48.34
CA TYR A 8 -56.91 28.16 -48.84
C TYR A 8 -55.85 27.26 -48.16
N LEU A 9 -56.05 25.98 -47.87
CA LEU A 9 -57.20 25.06 -47.70
C LEU A 9 -56.54 23.68 -47.48
N SER A 10 -57.18 22.80 -46.71
CA SER A 10 -57.30 21.35 -47.03
C SER A 10 -56.12 20.38 -46.86
N VAL A 11 -56.45 19.29 -46.13
CA VAL A 11 -56.47 17.88 -46.60
C VAL A 11 -55.56 16.85 -45.92
N LEU A 12 -56.24 15.84 -45.35
CA LEU A 12 -55.94 14.41 -45.17
C LEU A 12 -54.74 13.94 -44.31
N GLY A 13 -55.05 13.09 -43.33
CA GLY A 13 -55.19 11.65 -43.63
C GLY A 13 -54.29 10.67 -42.88
N LEU A 14 -54.95 9.72 -42.22
CA LEU A 14 -54.59 8.32 -41.94
C LEU A 14 -53.43 7.97 -40.98
N ALA A 15 -53.87 7.49 -39.80
CA ALA A 15 -53.74 6.11 -39.31
C ALA A 15 -52.55 5.24 -39.75
N PHE A 16 -51.84 4.73 -38.74
CA PHE A 16 -51.47 3.32 -38.46
C PHE A 16 -50.13 3.35 -37.72
N PHE A 17 -50.02 2.75 -36.52
CA PHE A 17 -48.86 1.93 -36.14
C PHE A 17 -49.15 1.13 -34.86
N THR A 18 -49.32 -0.17 -35.10
CA THR A 18 -48.98 -1.35 -34.29
C THR A 18 -48.56 -1.17 -32.83
N VAL A 19 -49.27 -1.90 -31.96
CA VAL A 19 -48.82 -2.27 -30.61
C VAL A 19 -47.70 -3.31 -30.75
N SER A 20 -46.48 -2.94 -30.36
CA SER A 20 -45.39 -3.88 -30.07
C SER A 20 -45.19 -3.95 -28.56
N PHE A 21 -45.48 -5.12 -28.00
CA PHE A 21 -45.10 -5.50 -26.64
C PHE A 21 -43.58 -5.72 -26.59
N ALA A 22 -42.87 -4.90 -25.83
CA ALA A 22 -41.54 -5.21 -25.33
C ALA A 22 -41.61 -5.19 -23.80
N GLN A 23 -41.55 -6.38 -23.19
CA GLN A 23 -41.37 -6.54 -21.75
C GLN A 23 -39.95 -6.08 -21.39
N SER A 24 -39.82 -4.87 -20.86
CA SER A 24 -38.65 -4.47 -20.10
C SER A 24 -38.73 -5.09 -18.70
N LEU A 25 -37.62 -5.71 -18.28
CA LEU A 25 -37.38 -6.05 -16.88
C LEU A 25 -37.56 -4.79 -16.01
N PRO A 26 -38.20 -4.88 -14.83
CA PRO A 26 -38.34 -3.74 -13.95
C PRO A 26 -36.98 -3.41 -13.34
N THR A 27 -36.31 -2.41 -13.89
CA THR A 27 -35.42 -1.56 -13.11
C THR A 27 -36.29 -0.96 -12.00
N ASN A 28 -36.14 -1.46 -10.78
CA ASN A 28 -36.52 -0.72 -9.57
C ASN A 28 -35.63 0.53 -9.48
N SER A 29 -35.91 1.50 -10.34
CA SER A 29 -35.65 2.90 -10.09
C SER A 29 -37.00 3.53 -9.76
N THR A 30 -37.60 3.10 -8.64
CA THR A 30 -38.46 3.99 -7.89
C THR A 30 -37.61 5.23 -7.66
N THR A 31 -38.05 6.38 -8.16
CA THR A 31 -37.39 7.65 -7.88
C THR A 31 -37.65 7.93 -6.40
N GLU A 32 -36.88 7.28 -5.52
CA GLU A 32 -37.05 7.36 -4.08
C GLU A 32 -37.03 8.83 -3.68
N SER A 33 -38.05 9.24 -2.92
CA SER A 33 -38.10 10.61 -2.44
C SER A 33 -36.86 10.89 -1.58
N PRO A 34 -36.35 12.14 -1.53
CA PRO A 34 -35.22 12.49 -0.67
C PRO A 34 -35.40 12.03 0.79
N SER A 35 -36.64 12.02 1.28
CA SER A 35 -37.02 11.53 2.62
C SER A 35 -36.83 10.02 2.80
N GLU A 36 -37.15 9.21 1.79
CA GLU A 36 -36.94 7.75 1.84
C GLU A 36 -35.46 7.38 1.77
N LYS A 37 -34.68 8.09 0.96
CA LYS A 37 -33.22 7.92 0.90
C LYS A 37 -32.54 8.25 2.23
N GLU A 38 -32.95 9.35 2.87
CA GLU A 38 -32.42 9.74 4.17
C GLU A 38 -32.77 8.72 5.26
N LYS A 39 -34.00 8.18 5.25
CA LYS A 39 -34.40 7.11 6.18
C LYS A 39 -33.58 5.83 5.98
N LYS A 40 -33.42 5.37 4.73
CA LYS A 40 -32.59 4.21 4.42
C LYS A 40 -31.14 4.40 4.85
N GLN A 41 -30.59 5.60 4.65
CA GLN A 41 -29.23 5.90 5.09
C GLN A 41 -29.10 5.86 6.62
N LYS A 42 -30.08 6.39 7.36
CA LYS A 42 -30.11 6.30 8.83
C LYS A 42 -30.23 4.86 9.34
N GLU A 43 -31.04 4.04 8.68
CA GLU A 43 -31.13 2.61 9.01
C GLU A 43 -29.81 1.88 8.78
N LEU A 44 -29.13 2.12 7.66
CA LEU A 44 -27.82 1.54 7.40
C LEU A 44 -26.76 2.01 8.41
N GLN A 45 -26.76 3.30 8.77
CA GLN A 45 -25.88 3.81 9.82
C GLN A 45 -26.14 3.13 11.17
N LYS A 46 -27.41 2.91 11.53
CA LYS A 46 -27.78 2.17 12.73
C LYS A 46 -27.25 0.74 12.68
N THR A 47 -27.41 0.03 11.56
CA THR A 47 -26.84 -1.32 11.39
C THR A 47 -25.32 -1.32 11.59
N VAL A 48 -24.61 -0.33 11.04
CA VAL A 48 -23.15 -0.21 11.26
C VAL A 48 -22.84 -0.03 12.74
N LEU A 49 -23.50 0.90 13.43
CA LEU A 49 -23.25 1.15 14.85
C LEU A 49 -23.52 -0.10 15.70
N GLU A 50 -24.61 -0.82 15.43
CA GLU A 50 -24.92 -2.09 16.11
C GLU A 50 -23.83 -3.14 15.88
N MET A 51 -23.29 -3.26 14.66
CA MET A 51 -22.17 -4.16 14.37
C MET A 51 -20.90 -3.77 15.13
N LEU A 52 -20.61 -2.47 15.24
CA LEU A 52 -19.44 -1.97 15.97
C LEU A 52 -19.59 -2.21 17.48
N ASP A 53 -20.75 -1.90 18.06
CA ASP A 53 -21.04 -2.15 19.48
C ASP A 53 -20.95 -3.63 19.82
N GLN A 54 -21.48 -4.50 18.95
CA GLN A 54 -21.34 -5.96 19.11
C GLN A 54 -19.88 -6.38 19.06
N ALA A 55 -19.09 -5.90 18.09
CA ALA A 55 -17.68 -6.27 17.98
C ALA A 55 -16.87 -5.79 19.21
N VAL A 56 -17.13 -4.58 19.70
CA VAL A 56 -16.53 -4.04 20.93
C VAL A 56 -16.93 -4.87 22.15
N GLY A 57 -18.18 -5.31 22.25
CA GLY A 57 -18.65 -6.20 23.32
C GLY A 57 -18.01 -7.58 23.26
N GLU A 58 -17.92 -8.18 22.06
CA GLU A 58 -17.29 -9.47 21.81
C GLU A 58 -15.77 -9.44 22.12
N ALA A 59 -15.12 -8.28 21.96
CA ALA A 59 -13.70 -8.11 22.29
C ALA A 59 -13.37 -8.49 23.75
N ALA A 60 -14.29 -8.25 24.69
CA ALA A 60 -14.07 -8.60 26.10
C ALA A 60 -13.92 -10.12 26.34
N ALA A 61 -14.46 -10.94 25.43
CA ALA A 61 -14.32 -12.40 25.49
C ALA A 61 -13.01 -12.92 24.87
N LEU A 62 -12.24 -12.06 24.18
CA LEU A 62 -10.96 -12.44 23.58
C LEU A 62 -9.86 -12.50 24.64
N LYS A 63 -9.13 -13.61 24.65
CA LYS A 63 -8.03 -13.89 25.57
C LYS A 63 -6.81 -13.03 25.25
N LEU A 64 -6.46 -12.88 23.98
CA LEU A 64 -5.27 -12.15 23.57
C LEU A 64 -5.50 -10.63 23.65
N ALA A 65 -4.69 -9.95 24.48
CA ALA A 65 -4.69 -8.48 24.53
C ALA A 65 -4.41 -7.87 23.14
N GLN A 66 -3.52 -8.50 22.37
CA GLN A 66 -3.27 -8.12 20.99
C GLN A 66 -4.55 -8.06 20.14
N ASN A 67 -5.42 -9.06 20.23
CA ASN A 67 -6.65 -9.10 19.43
C ASN A 67 -7.64 -8.02 19.88
N ARG A 68 -7.79 -7.83 21.20
CA ARG A 68 -8.63 -6.75 21.74
C ARG A 68 -8.17 -5.38 21.26
N ALA A 69 -6.85 -5.14 21.26
CA ALA A 69 -6.28 -3.90 20.73
C ALA A 69 -6.67 -3.65 19.27
N ILE A 70 -6.58 -4.68 18.42
CA ILE A 70 -6.98 -4.59 17.00
C ILE A 70 -8.47 -4.27 16.86
N VAL A 71 -9.34 -4.96 17.62
CA VAL A 71 -10.78 -4.72 17.58
C VAL A 71 -11.12 -3.29 17.99
N PHE A 72 -10.57 -2.81 19.11
CA PHE A 72 -10.80 -1.44 19.58
C PHE A 72 -10.24 -0.38 18.62
N ALA A 73 -9.08 -0.65 18.00
CA ALA A 73 -8.52 0.27 17.01
C ALA A 73 -9.42 0.38 15.76
N ILE A 74 -9.80 -0.75 15.16
CA ILE A 74 -10.68 -0.73 13.97
C ILE A 74 -12.04 -0.11 14.31
N ALA A 75 -12.64 -0.49 15.44
CA ALA A 75 -13.89 0.10 15.89
C ALA A 75 -13.74 1.62 16.11
N GLY A 76 -12.65 2.08 16.73
CA GLY A 76 -12.36 3.50 16.92
C GLY A 76 -12.25 4.28 15.61
N ASP A 77 -11.54 3.75 14.61
CA ASP A 77 -11.43 4.35 13.27
C ASP A 77 -12.80 4.51 12.60
N LEU A 78 -13.67 3.51 12.76
CA LEU A 78 -15.02 3.54 12.18
C LEU A 78 -15.98 4.44 12.97
N TYR A 79 -15.88 4.46 14.30
CA TYR A 79 -16.67 5.33 15.17
C TYR A 79 -16.34 6.80 14.96
N TRP A 80 -15.15 7.15 14.49
CA TRP A 80 -14.71 8.54 14.37
C TRP A 80 -15.73 9.44 13.65
N LYS A 81 -16.37 8.93 12.60
CA LYS A 81 -17.38 9.67 11.81
C LYS A 81 -18.72 9.86 12.53
N PHE A 82 -18.97 9.11 13.61
CA PHE A 82 -20.25 9.09 14.33
C PHE A 82 -20.14 9.69 15.74
N ASP A 83 -19.09 9.33 16.46
CA ASP A 83 -18.82 9.77 17.82
C ASP A 83 -17.30 9.78 18.05
N GLU A 84 -16.67 10.95 17.87
CA GLU A 84 -15.23 11.08 18.08
C GLU A 84 -14.82 10.85 19.54
N LYS A 85 -15.70 11.12 20.52
CA LYS A 85 -15.37 10.92 21.93
C LYS A 85 -15.26 9.42 22.19
N ARG A 86 -16.25 8.65 21.74
CA ARG A 86 -16.22 7.19 21.81
C ARG A 86 -15.04 6.60 21.05
N ALA A 87 -14.73 7.13 19.87
CA ALA A 87 -13.55 6.71 19.10
C ALA A 87 -12.24 6.90 19.88
N ARG A 88 -12.05 8.07 20.52
CA ARG A 88 -10.87 8.33 21.37
C ARG A 88 -10.80 7.38 22.57
N GLU A 89 -11.93 7.05 23.21
CA GLU A 89 -11.99 6.06 24.30
C GLU A 89 -11.57 4.66 23.82
N LEU A 90 -12.03 4.24 22.65
CA LEU A 90 -11.66 2.97 22.03
C LEU A 90 -10.16 2.95 21.68
N PHE A 91 -9.62 4.03 21.12
CA PHE A 91 -8.17 4.15 20.86
C PHE A 91 -7.32 4.06 22.14
N ARG A 92 -7.76 4.69 23.24
CA ARG A 92 -7.10 4.55 24.54
C ARG A 92 -7.19 3.12 25.09
N SER A 93 -8.33 2.45 24.88
CA SER A 93 -8.50 1.04 25.23
C SER A 93 -7.55 0.14 24.42
N ALA A 94 -7.40 0.41 23.12
CA ALA A 94 -6.44 -0.28 22.27
C ALA A 94 -5.00 -0.11 22.77
N ALA A 95 -4.60 1.12 23.16
CA ALA A 95 -3.28 1.38 23.73
C ALA A 95 -3.03 0.63 25.04
N ASN A 96 -4.02 0.55 25.93
CA ASN A 96 -3.90 -0.22 27.16
C ASN A 96 -3.66 -1.71 26.87
N ASP A 97 -4.36 -2.28 25.90
CA ASP A 97 -4.15 -3.67 25.49
C ASP A 97 -2.81 -3.91 24.75
N ILE A 98 -2.28 -2.91 24.03
CA ILE A 98 -0.89 -2.97 23.50
C ILE A 98 0.11 -3.11 24.65
N ILE A 99 -0.04 -2.34 25.74
CA ILE A 99 0.85 -2.41 26.90
C ILE A 99 0.80 -3.80 27.53
N VAL A 100 -0.40 -4.37 27.71
CA VAL A 100 -0.57 -5.74 28.21
C VAL A 100 0.08 -6.76 27.28
N SER A 101 -0.15 -6.64 25.97
CA SER A 101 0.45 -7.52 24.96
C SER A 101 1.98 -7.47 24.98
N ASN A 102 2.56 -6.28 25.14
CA ASN A 102 4.02 -6.11 25.24
C ASN A 102 4.57 -6.81 26.49
N ALA A 103 3.90 -6.66 27.63
CA ALA A 103 4.29 -7.33 28.87
C ALA A 103 4.18 -8.86 28.77
N GLU A 104 3.15 -9.39 28.10
CA GLU A 104 3.02 -10.83 27.83
C GLU A 104 4.13 -11.35 26.93
N ALA A 105 4.44 -10.64 25.84
CA ALA A 105 5.50 -11.02 24.91
C ALA A 105 6.88 -11.02 25.59
N GLU A 106 7.15 -10.08 26.50
CA GLU A 106 8.40 -10.07 27.27
C GLU A 106 8.51 -11.24 28.25
N LYS A 107 7.41 -11.69 28.85
CA LYS A 107 7.39 -12.88 29.72
C LYS A 107 7.66 -14.15 28.92
N GLU A 108 6.96 -14.35 27.81
CA GLU A 108 7.11 -15.53 26.94
C GLU A 108 8.53 -15.63 26.35
N LYS A 109 9.20 -14.49 26.09
CA LYS A 109 10.61 -14.47 25.66
C LYS A 109 11.59 -14.95 26.71
N LYS A 110 11.33 -14.71 28.00
CA LYS A 110 12.20 -15.24 29.08
C LYS A 110 12.11 -16.76 29.19
N GLU A 111 11.09 -17.36 28.61
CA GLU A 111 10.80 -18.79 28.65
C GLU A 111 11.23 -19.53 27.37
N THR A 112 11.72 -18.83 26.33
CA THR A 112 12.02 -19.41 25.01
C THR A 112 13.32 -18.87 24.38
N ASP A 113 14.17 -19.76 23.86
CA ASP A 113 15.47 -19.45 23.21
C ASP A 113 15.35 -19.11 21.69
N ASP A 114 14.17 -18.75 21.20
CA ASP A 114 13.96 -18.50 19.76
C ASP A 114 14.56 -17.15 19.31
N THR A 115 15.83 -17.18 18.94
CA THR A 115 16.61 -16.05 18.41
C THR A 115 16.14 -15.60 17.03
N PHE A 116 15.52 -16.47 16.22
CA PHE A 116 14.99 -16.10 14.90
C PHE A 116 13.68 -15.30 15.01
N GLY A 117 12.85 -15.58 16.02
CA GLY A 117 11.66 -14.79 16.32
C GLY A 117 11.95 -13.31 16.61
N GLN A 118 13.12 -13.00 17.18
CA GLN A 118 13.53 -11.64 17.56
C GLN A 118 13.85 -10.74 16.35
N ILE A 119 14.29 -11.32 15.24
CA ILE A 119 14.58 -10.61 13.99
C ILE A 119 13.27 -10.31 13.24
N TYR A 120 12.26 -11.16 13.40
CA TYR A 120 10.99 -11.07 12.67
C TYR A 120 9.81 -10.48 13.44
N GLU A 121 10.07 -9.70 14.51
CA GLU A 121 9.11 -8.80 15.16
C GLU A 121 8.63 -7.64 14.24
N PHE A 122 8.60 -7.86 12.92
CA PHE A 122 8.13 -6.94 11.88
C PHE A 122 6.64 -6.59 11.99
N ASN A 123 5.89 -7.25 12.87
CA ASN A 123 4.44 -7.08 13.01
C ASN A 123 4.05 -6.61 14.40
N ASP A 124 4.67 -5.52 14.87
CA ASP A 124 4.20 -4.85 16.07
C ASP A 124 2.77 -4.32 15.84
N THR A 125 1.85 -4.73 16.72
CA THR A 125 0.46 -4.29 16.73
C THR A 125 0.38 -2.76 16.87
N ARG A 126 1.37 -2.17 17.56
CA ARG A 126 1.55 -0.73 17.66
C ARG A 126 1.77 -0.05 16.31
N ASN A 127 2.58 -0.64 15.43
CA ASN A 127 2.87 -0.09 14.11
C ASN A 127 1.64 -0.14 13.18
N GLN A 128 0.67 -0.99 13.48
CA GLN A 128 -0.59 -1.06 12.74
C GLN A 128 -1.64 -0.08 13.30
N ILE A 129 -1.72 0.04 14.63
CA ILE A 129 -2.77 0.82 15.31
C ILE A 129 -2.45 2.31 15.34
N LEU A 130 -1.23 2.71 15.70
CA LEU A 130 -0.94 4.14 15.91
C LEU A 130 -1.09 5.00 14.64
N PRO A 131 -0.70 4.55 13.43
CA PRO A 131 -0.97 5.32 12.21
C PRO A 131 -2.46 5.50 11.91
N MET A 132 -3.29 4.53 12.29
CA MET A 132 -4.75 4.63 12.16
C MET A 132 -5.30 5.73 13.08
N ILE A 133 -4.81 5.81 14.31
CA ILE A 133 -5.17 6.89 15.25
C ILE A 133 -4.70 8.24 14.69
N ALA A 134 -3.46 8.31 14.20
CA ALA A 134 -2.84 9.56 13.74
C ALA A 134 -3.54 10.19 12.53
N LYS A 135 -4.23 9.38 11.72
CA LYS A 135 -5.07 9.86 10.62
C LYS A 135 -6.19 10.78 11.10
N HIS A 136 -6.68 10.55 12.32
CA HIS A 136 -7.81 11.26 12.91
C HIS A 136 -7.37 12.25 13.99
N ASP A 137 -6.45 11.84 14.85
CA ASP A 137 -5.97 12.59 16.00
C ASP A 137 -4.46 12.34 16.19
N ALA A 138 -3.65 13.16 15.52
CA ALA A 138 -2.20 13.02 15.56
C ALA A 138 -1.63 13.27 16.98
N ASP A 139 -2.31 14.08 17.79
CA ASP A 139 -1.90 14.38 19.16
C ASP A 139 -2.11 13.18 20.07
N LEU A 140 -3.29 12.57 19.99
CA LEU A 140 -3.57 11.32 20.69
C LEU A 140 -2.59 10.23 20.22
N ALA A 141 -2.31 10.12 18.93
CA ALA A 141 -1.35 9.14 18.44
C ALA A 141 0.07 9.33 19.01
N LEU A 142 0.54 10.58 19.16
CA LEU A 142 1.83 10.89 19.77
C LEU A 142 1.84 10.61 21.28
N GLU A 143 0.76 10.94 21.99
CA GLU A 143 0.58 10.58 23.40
C GLU A 143 0.68 9.05 23.57
N LEU A 144 -0.09 8.31 22.77
CA LEU A 144 -0.14 6.85 22.82
C LEU A 144 1.15 6.20 22.30
N LEU A 145 1.89 6.83 21.37
CA LEU A 145 3.23 6.38 20.95
C LEU A 145 4.16 6.31 22.16
N VAL A 146 4.19 7.35 22.99
CA VAL A 146 5.02 7.37 24.20
C VAL A 146 4.49 6.37 25.23
N GLN A 147 3.17 6.35 25.46
CA GLN A 147 2.55 5.50 26.48
C GLN A 147 2.74 3.99 26.21
N THR A 148 2.68 3.58 24.94
CA THR A 148 2.77 2.16 24.54
C THR A 148 4.20 1.68 24.29
N ARG A 149 5.21 2.54 24.47
CA ARG A 149 6.60 2.24 24.15
C ARG A 149 7.15 1.08 25.01
N PRO A 150 7.65 0.00 24.40
CA PRO A 150 8.31 -1.09 25.13
C PRO A 150 9.58 -0.64 25.85
N ALA A 151 9.95 -1.33 26.94
CA ALA A 151 11.15 -1.03 27.73
C ALA A 151 12.43 -1.08 26.88
N LYS A 152 12.56 -2.10 26.02
CA LYS A 152 13.71 -2.23 25.11
C LYS A 152 13.88 -1.06 24.15
N ILE A 153 12.78 -0.48 23.65
CA ILE A 153 12.85 0.70 22.78
C ILE A 153 13.28 1.92 23.58
N THR A 154 12.79 2.06 24.83
CA THR A 154 13.20 3.14 25.73
C THR A 154 14.70 3.09 26.04
N GLU A 155 15.23 1.91 26.35
CA GLU A 155 16.67 1.70 26.58
C GLU A 155 17.49 1.98 25.32
N ALA A 156 17.04 1.50 24.15
CA ALA A 156 17.71 1.73 22.88
C ALA A 156 17.73 3.22 22.50
N LEU A 157 16.62 3.94 22.70
CA LEU A 157 16.53 5.39 22.49
C LEU A 157 17.51 6.14 23.39
N ALA A 158 17.56 5.80 24.68
CA ALA A 158 18.47 6.44 25.63
C ALA A 158 19.95 6.27 25.23
N LYS A 159 20.32 5.10 24.70
CA LYS A 159 21.67 4.87 24.16
C LYS A 159 21.91 5.66 22.86
N ALA A 160 20.93 5.74 21.98
CA ALA A 160 21.08 6.39 20.68
C ALA A 160 21.18 7.92 20.75
N THR A 161 20.53 8.54 21.74
CA THR A 161 20.58 9.99 21.98
C THR A 161 21.87 10.46 22.66
N ASP A 162 22.75 9.56 23.10
CA ASP A 162 24.08 9.93 23.57
C ASP A 162 24.87 10.57 22.40
N PRO A 163 25.37 11.82 22.57
CA PRO A 163 26.18 12.50 21.56
C PRO A 163 27.44 11.73 21.13
N ASN A 164 27.98 10.89 22.02
CA ASN A 164 29.17 10.09 21.76
C ASN A 164 28.86 8.67 21.27
N ALA A 165 27.60 8.24 21.28
CA ALA A 165 27.23 6.93 20.77
C ALA A 165 27.51 6.84 19.26
N LYS A 166 28.43 5.94 18.90
CA LYS A 166 28.64 5.53 17.51
C LYS A 166 27.47 4.64 17.11
N GLN A 167 26.90 4.91 15.94
CA GLN A 167 25.95 3.98 15.37
C GLN A 167 26.68 2.69 14.93
N GLU A 168 26.56 1.64 15.76
CA GLU A 168 26.98 0.26 15.50
C GLU A 168 26.00 -0.51 14.61
N GLY A 169 26.48 -1.12 13.54
CA GLY A 169 25.66 -1.80 12.54
C GLY A 169 25.79 -1.13 11.17
N GLY A 170 25.70 -1.91 10.09
CA GLY A 170 25.93 -1.48 8.71
C GLY A 170 25.32 -2.47 7.73
N MET A 171 25.56 -2.28 6.43
CA MET A 171 24.98 -3.15 5.38
C MET A 171 25.31 -4.64 5.60
N LEU A 172 26.44 -4.92 6.27
CA LEU A 172 26.92 -6.27 6.58
C LEU A 172 26.65 -6.73 8.02
N ASN A 173 26.25 -5.84 8.94
CA ASN A 173 26.06 -6.13 10.37
C ASN A 173 24.71 -5.56 10.85
N PHE A 174 23.70 -6.40 11.03
CA PHE A 174 22.40 -5.99 11.54
C PHE A 174 22.44 -5.68 13.05
N ASN A 175 21.98 -4.49 13.44
CA ASN A 175 21.78 -4.12 14.85
C ASN A 175 20.27 -3.92 15.13
N PRO A 176 19.63 -4.78 15.94
CA PRO A 176 18.20 -4.70 16.22
C PRO A 176 17.80 -3.43 17.01
N ASP A 177 18.68 -2.90 17.86
CA ASP A 177 18.36 -1.73 18.68
C ASP A 177 18.31 -0.46 17.83
N GLN A 178 19.21 -0.33 16.85
CA GLN A 178 19.15 0.76 15.88
C GLN A 178 17.90 0.71 15.03
N TYR A 179 17.55 -0.48 14.55
CA TYR A 179 16.35 -0.66 13.76
C TYR A 179 15.10 -0.20 14.53
N ARG A 180 14.98 -0.56 15.81
CA ARG A 180 13.89 -0.12 16.70
C ARG A 180 13.87 1.39 16.88
N VAL A 181 15.02 2.01 17.17
CA VAL A 181 15.13 3.47 17.34
C VAL A 181 14.70 4.19 16.07
N ARG A 182 15.19 3.73 14.91
CA ARG A 182 14.81 4.31 13.62
C ARG A 182 13.32 4.23 13.36
N GLN A 183 12.70 3.08 13.61
CA GLN A 183 11.26 2.92 13.47
C GLN A 183 10.48 3.87 14.40
N GLU A 184 10.92 4.00 15.64
CA GLU A 184 10.29 4.86 16.64
C GLU A 184 10.34 6.34 16.23
N ILE A 185 11.50 6.83 15.80
CA ILE A 185 11.67 8.19 15.28
C ILE A 185 10.85 8.38 14.01
N ALA A 186 10.84 7.40 13.11
CA ALA A 186 10.08 7.48 11.86
C ALA A 186 8.57 7.63 12.11
N LEU A 187 8.00 6.90 13.07
CA LEU A 187 6.61 7.02 13.49
C LEU A 187 6.31 8.39 14.10
N GLU A 188 7.16 8.86 15.02
CA GLU A 188 7.01 10.18 15.64
C GLU A 188 6.96 11.29 14.58
N GLN A 189 7.90 11.25 13.62
CA GLN A 189 7.96 12.23 12.53
C GLN A 189 6.79 12.07 11.55
N GLN A 190 6.36 10.85 11.26
CA GLN A 190 5.18 10.59 10.43
C GLN A 190 3.91 11.19 11.07
N PHE A 191 3.74 11.05 12.39
CA PHE A 191 2.57 11.61 13.08
C PHE A 191 2.65 13.13 13.14
N ALA A 192 3.83 13.72 13.27
CA ALA A 192 3.99 15.17 13.11
C ALA A 192 3.64 15.65 11.69
N VAL A 193 3.94 14.88 10.64
CA VAL A 193 3.49 15.18 9.26
C VAL A 193 1.97 15.17 9.15
N LEU A 194 1.29 14.23 9.80
CA LEU A 194 -0.18 14.19 9.86
C LEU A 194 -0.74 15.34 10.70
N ALA A 195 -0.10 15.67 11.82
CA ALA A 195 -0.46 16.82 12.64
C ALA A 195 -0.40 18.13 11.84
N ALA A 196 0.49 18.25 10.85
CA ALA A 196 0.58 19.45 10.01
C ALA A 196 -0.67 19.70 9.15
N GLU A 197 -1.45 18.66 8.85
CA GLU A 197 -2.75 18.82 8.18
C GLU A 197 -3.74 19.54 9.09
N GLN A 198 -3.70 19.28 10.40
CA GLN A 198 -4.64 19.83 11.39
C GLN A 198 -4.11 21.14 12.00
N ASN A 199 -2.85 21.18 12.42
CA ASN A 199 -2.19 22.30 13.09
C ASN A 199 -0.69 22.40 12.71
N PRO A 200 -0.33 23.24 11.73
CA PRO A 200 1.05 23.41 11.26
C PRO A 200 2.03 23.87 12.36
N ASP A 201 1.61 24.76 13.25
CA ASP A 201 2.49 25.29 14.31
C ASP A 201 2.88 24.23 15.33
N LYS A 202 1.91 23.36 15.65
CA LYS A 202 2.16 22.21 16.53
C LYS A 202 3.08 21.20 15.86
N ALA A 203 2.87 20.90 14.58
CA ALA A 203 3.74 20.01 13.82
C ALA A 203 5.19 20.51 13.76
N ILE A 204 5.38 21.82 13.57
CA ILE A 204 6.71 22.45 13.62
C ILE A 204 7.36 22.24 14.99
N LYS A 205 6.63 22.47 16.08
CA LYS A 205 7.16 22.27 17.44
C LYS A 205 7.58 20.81 17.67
N LEU A 206 6.72 19.86 17.31
CA LEU A 206 6.98 18.42 17.45
C LEU A 206 8.20 17.97 16.67
N ILE A 207 8.38 18.48 15.45
CA ILE A 207 9.53 18.13 14.63
C ILE A 207 10.81 18.74 15.17
N LYS A 208 10.79 19.97 15.70
CA LYS A 208 11.95 20.53 16.40
C LYS A 208 12.38 19.66 17.59
N GLU A 209 11.43 19.14 18.35
CA GLU A 209 11.70 18.20 19.45
C GLU A 209 12.24 16.85 18.93
N SER A 210 11.68 16.33 17.83
CA SER A 210 12.13 15.07 17.21
C SER A 210 13.52 15.18 16.58
N LEU A 211 13.88 16.33 15.98
CA LEU A 211 15.19 16.58 15.38
C LEU A 211 16.34 16.48 16.40
N ALA A 212 16.06 16.65 17.69
CA ALA A 212 17.05 16.40 18.74
C ALA A 212 17.47 14.91 18.81
N LYS A 213 16.56 14.00 18.43
CA LYS A 213 16.73 12.54 18.49
C LYS A 213 17.35 11.95 17.22
N GLY A 214 17.22 12.64 16.09
CA GLY A 214 17.76 12.23 14.80
C GLY A 214 17.01 12.85 13.63
N ILE A 215 17.58 12.79 12.43
CA ILE A 215 17.02 13.36 11.21
C ILE A 215 16.57 12.22 10.31
N SER A 216 15.29 12.21 9.93
CA SER A 216 14.79 11.26 8.92
C SER A 216 14.30 11.97 7.66
N TRP A 217 14.18 11.19 6.60
CA TRP A 217 13.61 11.63 5.34
C TRP A 217 12.15 12.12 5.44
N ASN A 218 11.41 11.70 6.47
CA ASN A 218 10.01 12.07 6.67
C ASN A 218 9.78 13.58 6.91
N VAL A 219 10.85 14.33 7.17
CA VAL A 219 10.81 15.80 7.26
C VAL A 219 10.49 16.44 5.89
N MET A 220 10.85 15.82 4.77
CA MET A 220 10.61 16.39 3.44
C MET A 220 9.10 16.51 3.12
N PRO A 221 8.28 15.44 3.27
CA PRO A 221 6.82 15.56 3.16
C PRO A 221 6.21 16.63 4.07
N LEU A 222 6.75 16.82 5.28
CA LEU A 222 6.29 17.86 6.19
C LEU A 222 6.60 19.25 5.65
N LEU A 223 7.83 19.51 5.21
CA LEU A 223 8.23 20.78 4.62
C LEU A 223 7.34 21.11 3.42
N GLN A 224 7.05 20.12 2.58
CA GLN A 224 6.11 20.25 1.47
C GLN A 224 4.70 20.64 1.93
N LYS A 225 4.14 19.95 2.93
CA LYS A 225 2.80 20.26 3.47
C LYS A 225 2.72 21.63 4.14
N ILE A 226 3.73 22.00 4.94
CA ILE A 226 3.78 23.33 5.57
C ILE A 226 3.92 24.38 4.48
N ASN A 227 4.76 24.18 3.46
CA ASN A 227 4.99 25.15 2.40
C ASN A 227 3.72 25.47 1.60
N GLN A 228 2.84 24.48 1.41
CA GLN A 228 1.54 24.69 0.79
C GLN A 228 0.64 25.65 1.60
N LYS A 229 0.83 25.73 2.92
CA LYS A 229 0.04 26.58 3.82
C LYS A 229 0.74 27.89 4.22
N ASP A 230 2.03 27.83 4.53
CA ASP A 230 2.88 28.92 5.02
C ASP A 230 4.34 28.67 4.61
N GLU A 231 4.75 29.31 3.51
CA GLU A 231 6.09 29.24 2.94
C GLU A 231 7.18 29.77 3.90
N LYS A 232 6.88 30.80 4.70
CA LYS A 232 7.85 31.37 5.64
C LYS A 232 8.15 30.39 6.78
N LYS A 233 7.11 29.75 7.33
CA LYS A 233 7.28 28.73 8.36
C LYS A 233 7.99 27.48 7.83
N ALA A 234 7.70 27.07 6.60
CA ALA A 234 8.41 25.97 5.95
C ALA A 234 9.90 26.29 5.78
N SER A 235 10.22 27.49 5.31
CA SER A 235 11.61 27.96 5.16
C SER A 235 12.34 28.02 6.51
N ALA A 236 11.70 28.56 7.56
CA ALA A 236 12.29 28.61 8.89
C ALA A 236 12.52 27.21 9.49
N LEU A 237 11.59 26.27 9.27
CA LEU A 237 11.80 24.87 9.68
C LEU A 237 12.94 24.22 8.89
N ALA A 238 13.06 24.51 7.60
CA ALA A 238 14.17 24.02 6.78
C ALA A 238 15.53 24.54 7.27
N ASP A 239 15.60 25.80 7.73
CA ASP A 239 16.81 26.34 8.38
C ASP A 239 17.18 25.54 9.63
N ASP A 240 16.20 25.19 10.47
CA ASP A 240 16.43 24.37 11.66
C ASP A 240 16.95 22.96 11.31
N VAL A 241 16.39 22.35 10.25
CA VAL A 241 16.82 21.04 9.76
C VAL A 241 18.25 21.09 9.23
N VAL A 242 18.56 22.08 8.39
CA VAL A 242 19.90 22.29 7.81
C VAL A 242 20.92 22.54 8.92
N ARG A 243 20.59 23.42 9.87
CA ARG A 243 21.46 23.67 11.04
C ARG A 243 21.74 22.39 11.80
N LYS A 244 20.73 21.56 12.05
CA LYS A 244 20.92 20.27 12.72
C LYS A 244 21.85 19.34 11.93
N ILE A 245 21.74 19.27 10.60
CA ILE A 245 22.67 18.50 9.75
C ILE A 245 24.11 19.02 9.89
N VAL A 246 24.27 20.34 9.82
CA VAL A 246 25.58 21.01 9.90
C VAL A 246 26.25 20.76 11.25
N ASP A 247 25.49 20.82 12.34
CA ASP A 247 25.99 20.63 13.71
C ASP A 247 26.27 19.16 14.07
N THR A 248 25.72 18.21 13.29
CA THR A 248 25.84 16.77 13.58
C THR A 248 27.14 16.18 13.03
N ASP A 249 27.78 15.28 13.79
CA ASP A 249 28.89 14.47 13.30
C ASP A 249 28.36 13.33 12.39
N LEU A 250 28.21 13.63 11.10
CA LEU A 250 27.70 12.71 10.09
C LEU A 250 28.58 11.47 9.88
N THR A 251 29.83 11.45 10.38
CA THR A 251 30.66 10.24 10.34
C THR A 251 30.23 9.20 11.38
N LYS A 252 29.53 9.64 12.44
CA LYS A 252 29.04 8.78 13.52
C LYS A 252 27.53 8.52 13.45
N LYS A 253 26.77 9.40 12.80
CA LYS A 253 25.31 9.31 12.62
C LYS A 253 24.97 9.05 11.15
N ARG A 254 24.94 7.77 10.78
CA ARG A 254 24.77 7.28 9.40
C ARG A 254 23.40 7.63 8.82
N GLU A 255 22.36 7.60 9.66
CA GLU A 255 21.00 7.94 9.24
C GLU A 255 20.89 9.41 8.85
N ASP A 256 21.50 10.29 9.64
CA ASP A 256 21.54 11.73 9.38
C ASP A 256 22.36 12.03 8.10
N LEU A 257 23.44 11.28 7.85
CA LEU A 257 24.19 11.33 6.59
C LEU A 257 23.29 10.94 5.40
N GLY A 258 22.55 9.84 5.52
CA GLY A 258 21.60 9.39 4.50
C GLY A 258 20.50 10.42 4.22
N ALA A 259 19.95 11.04 5.28
CA ALA A 259 18.95 12.11 5.15
C ALA A 259 19.54 13.33 4.41
N ALA A 260 20.75 13.76 4.77
CA ALA A 260 21.44 14.87 4.11
C ALA A 260 21.67 14.61 2.61
N ILE A 261 22.12 13.41 2.24
CA ILE A 261 22.30 13.02 0.83
C ILE A 261 20.97 13.07 0.08
N ARG A 262 19.89 12.52 0.65
CA ARG A 262 18.57 12.53 0.02
C ARG A 262 18.00 13.96 -0.12
N PHE A 263 18.23 14.84 0.86
CA PHE A 263 17.80 16.24 0.77
C PHE A 263 18.48 16.93 -0.42
N LEU A 264 19.78 16.72 -0.57
CA LEU A 264 20.55 17.24 -1.70
C LEU A 264 20.05 16.68 -3.04
N GLN A 265 19.78 15.37 -3.12
CA GLN A 265 19.25 14.71 -4.32
C GLN A 265 17.87 15.24 -4.72
N SER A 266 16.98 15.45 -3.76
CA SER A 266 15.63 15.95 -4.07
C SER A 266 15.63 17.33 -4.71
N ALA A 267 16.58 18.19 -4.33
CA ALA A 267 16.67 19.54 -4.86
C ALA A 267 17.13 19.59 -6.33
N THR A 268 17.72 18.52 -6.84
CA THR A 268 18.37 18.45 -8.15
C THR A 268 17.75 17.42 -9.09
N ASP A 269 16.70 16.72 -8.63
CA ASP A 269 16.00 15.68 -9.39
C ASP A 269 15.25 16.29 -10.59
N PRO A 270 15.66 15.98 -11.84
CA PRO A 270 15.01 16.50 -13.05
C PRO A 270 13.65 15.84 -13.32
N ASN A 271 13.34 14.72 -12.65
CA ASN A 271 12.13 13.91 -12.85
C ASN A 271 11.05 14.17 -11.81
N GLN A 272 11.17 15.23 -10.99
CA GLN A 272 10.05 15.63 -10.15
C GLN A 272 8.81 15.85 -11.02
N PRO A 273 7.65 15.28 -10.65
CA PRO A 273 6.43 15.42 -11.43
C PRO A 273 6.10 16.90 -11.60
N LYS A 274 6.22 17.40 -12.83
CA LYS A 274 5.89 18.78 -13.23
C LYS A 274 4.39 19.07 -13.24
N THR A 275 3.57 18.10 -12.80
CA THR A 275 2.14 18.01 -13.14
C THR A 275 1.17 18.34 -12.01
N THR A 276 1.61 18.70 -10.81
CA THR A 276 0.69 19.22 -9.79
C THR A 276 0.68 20.74 -9.79
N LYS A 277 -0.52 21.34 -9.84
CA LYS A 277 -0.77 22.79 -9.60
C LYS A 277 -0.34 23.27 -8.21
N GLU A 278 0.31 22.42 -7.41
CA GLU A 278 0.68 22.69 -6.03
C GLU A 278 2.08 23.29 -5.93
N LYS A 279 2.25 24.27 -5.04
CA LYS A 279 3.55 24.88 -4.77
C LYS A 279 4.50 23.84 -4.16
N GLN A 280 5.53 23.46 -4.90
CA GLN A 280 6.60 22.59 -4.41
C GLN A 280 7.52 23.35 -3.46
N PHE A 281 7.86 22.74 -2.34
CA PHE A 281 8.88 23.23 -1.43
C PHE A 281 10.25 23.08 -2.10
N LYS A 282 11.09 24.11 -1.96
CA LYS A 282 12.47 24.11 -2.45
C LYS A 282 13.36 24.68 -1.37
N PHE A 283 14.47 23.99 -1.09
CA PHE A 283 15.54 24.57 -0.31
C PHE A 283 16.12 25.79 -1.04
N SER A 284 16.50 26.81 -0.29
CA SER A 284 17.25 27.94 -0.81
C SER A 284 18.65 27.53 -1.25
N GLU A 285 19.27 28.29 -2.15
CA GLU A 285 20.66 28.04 -2.58
C GLU A 285 21.63 28.02 -1.40
N ARG A 286 21.41 28.87 -0.40
CA ARG A 286 22.19 28.89 0.84
C ARG A 286 22.07 27.57 1.59
N GLN A 287 20.85 27.12 1.85
CA GLN A 287 20.59 25.85 2.56
C GLN A 287 21.23 24.66 1.83
N LEU A 288 21.16 24.64 0.49
CA LEU A 288 21.77 23.60 -0.32
C LEU A 288 23.31 23.63 -0.26
N ARG A 289 23.91 24.82 -0.30
CA ARG A 289 25.36 24.98 -0.13
C ARG A 289 25.81 24.55 1.26
N ASP A 290 25.07 24.89 2.32
CA ASP A 290 25.39 24.48 3.69
C ASP A 290 25.37 22.95 3.85
N ILE A 291 24.35 22.27 3.31
CA ILE A 291 24.29 20.80 3.26
C ILE A 291 25.46 20.23 2.44
N ALA A 292 25.71 20.78 1.24
CA ALA A 292 26.77 20.31 0.36
C ALA A 292 28.15 20.43 1.01
N ASP A 293 28.43 21.57 1.65
CA ASP A 293 29.69 21.82 2.36
C ASP A 293 29.87 20.87 3.55
N LYS A 294 28.80 20.61 4.30
CA LYS A 294 28.84 19.62 5.37
C LYS A 294 29.13 18.22 4.82
N LEU A 295 28.49 17.81 3.73
CA LEU A 295 28.75 16.52 3.09
C LEU A 295 30.18 16.41 2.57
N VAL A 296 30.68 17.44 1.87
CA VAL A 296 32.08 17.51 1.39
C VAL A 296 33.04 17.33 2.57
N SER A 297 32.88 18.14 3.63
CA SER A 297 33.76 18.06 4.80
C SER A 297 33.72 16.68 5.46
N THR A 298 32.55 16.06 5.57
CA THR A 298 32.34 14.72 6.11
C THR A 298 33.04 13.67 5.24
N PHE A 299 32.82 13.69 3.93
CA PHE A 299 33.42 12.77 2.98
C PHE A 299 34.95 12.93 2.89
N MET A 300 35.48 14.11 3.21
CA MET A 300 36.92 14.37 3.25
C MET A 300 37.61 13.82 4.49
N GLN A 301 36.89 13.50 5.57
CA GLN A 301 37.49 12.88 6.76
C GLN A 301 38.03 11.47 6.46
N PRO A 302 39.12 11.02 7.11
CA PRO A 302 39.62 9.66 6.96
C PRO A 302 38.53 8.65 7.35
N SER A 303 38.13 7.81 6.41
CA SER A 303 37.10 6.79 6.64
C SER A 303 37.31 5.62 5.71
N ASN A 304 37.31 4.41 6.27
CA ASN A 304 37.30 3.16 5.53
C ASN A 304 35.88 2.56 5.46
N SER A 305 34.85 3.35 5.79
CA SER A 305 33.46 2.90 5.73
C SER A 305 33.00 2.80 4.27
N LEU A 306 32.45 1.65 3.94
CA LEU A 306 31.79 1.40 2.67
C LEU A 306 30.62 2.36 2.45
N GLU A 307 29.81 2.58 3.49
CA GLU A 307 28.66 3.47 3.47
C GLU A 307 29.09 4.90 3.13
N MET A 308 30.24 5.36 3.65
CA MET A 308 30.78 6.67 3.31
C MET A 308 31.18 6.76 1.82
N THR A 309 31.78 5.70 1.27
CA THR A 309 32.15 5.62 -0.15
C THR A 309 30.93 5.57 -1.07
N MET A 310 29.91 4.80 -0.70
CA MET A 310 28.64 4.74 -1.44
C MET A 310 27.90 6.06 -1.36
N GLY A 311 27.78 6.66 -0.16
CA GLY A 311 27.14 7.95 0.03
C GLY A 311 27.82 9.07 -0.76
N MET A 312 29.16 9.08 -0.80
CA MET A 312 29.94 9.98 -1.65
C MET A 312 29.61 9.80 -3.14
N SER A 313 29.50 8.55 -3.59
CA SER A 313 29.15 8.23 -4.98
C SER A 313 27.75 8.71 -5.35
N GLN A 314 26.79 8.54 -4.44
CA GLN A 314 25.40 8.97 -4.61
C GLN A 314 25.22 10.49 -4.56
N ALA A 315 26.03 11.20 -3.77
CA ALA A 315 25.97 12.65 -3.65
C ALA A 315 26.71 13.39 -4.78
N MET A 316 27.72 12.76 -5.40
CA MET A 316 28.65 13.39 -6.35
C MET A 316 27.98 14.21 -7.46
N PRO A 317 26.95 13.70 -8.18
CA PRO A 317 26.33 14.46 -9.27
C PRO A 317 25.68 15.76 -8.80
N ASN A 318 25.23 15.81 -7.54
CA ASN A 318 24.57 16.97 -6.96
C ASN A 318 25.58 17.94 -6.36
N LEU A 319 26.64 17.42 -5.75
CA LEU A 319 27.78 18.23 -5.30
C LEU A 319 28.43 18.96 -6.48
N GLU A 320 28.58 18.30 -7.64
CA GLU A 320 29.11 18.92 -8.86
C GLU A 320 28.25 20.09 -9.36
N LYS A 321 26.93 20.03 -9.17
CA LYS A 321 26.02 21.13 -9.55
C LYS A 321 26.05 22.30 -8.57
N ILE A 322 26.29 22.05 -7.28
CA ILE A 322 26.08 23.03 -6.20
C ILE A 322 27.41 23.66 -5.73
N VAL A 323 28.47 22.85 -5.61
CA VAL A 323 29.82 23.24 -5.14
C VAL A 323 30.92 22.66 -6.04
N PRO A 324 30.91 22.96 -7.35
CA PRO A 324 31.85 22.39 -8.33
C PRO A 324 33.33 22.58 -7.93
N GLU A 325 33.64 23.69 -7.26
CA GLU A 325 34.99 24.04 -6.83
C GLU A 325 35.57 23.09 -5.77
N LYS A 326 34.73 22.34 -5.04
CA LYS A 326 35.15 21.40 -3.99
C LYS A 326 35.18 19.93 -4.46
N VAL A 327 34.68 19.67 -5.67
CA VAL A 327 34.40 18.31 -6.18
C VAL A 327 35.63 17.62 -6.75
N GLN A 328 36.61 18.36 -7.26
CA GLN A 328 37.81 17.75 -7.87
C GLN A 328 38.60 16.91 -6.87
N LEU A 329 38.75 17.40 -5.64
CA LEU A 329 39.42 16.69 -4.55
C LEU A 329 38.61 15.46 -4.09
N LEU A 330 37.29 15.58 -4.03
CA LEU A 330 36.41 14.44 -3.73
C LEU A 330 36.47 13.35 -4.81
N LYS A 331 36.53 13.71 -6.09
CA LYS A 331 36.68 12.75 -7.20
C LYS A 331 38.00 11.98 -7.11
N GLN A 332 39.10 12.65 -6.74
CA GLN A 332 40.38 11.98 -6.50
C GLN A 332 40.27 10.98 -5.34
N LYS A 333 39.71 11.41 -4.21
CA LYS A 333 39.49 10.54 -3.04
C LYS A 333 38.57 9.36 -3.36
N GLN A 334 37.50 9.59 -4.13
CA GLN A 334 36.59 8.54 -4.56
C GLN A 334 37.30 7.52 -5.46
N ALA A 335 38.15 7.98 -6.38
CA ALA A 335 38.91 7.10 -7.26
C ALA A 335 39.89 6.22 -6.47
N GLU A 336 40.55 6.77 -5.44
CA GLU A 336 41.40 6.02 -4.52
C GLU A 336 40.61 5.01 -3.70
N ALA A 337 39.49 5.42 -3.10
CA ALA A 337 38.60 4.52 -2.35
C ALA A 337 38.05 3.39 -3.24
N THR A 338 37.64 3.69 -4.47
CA THR A 338 37.09 2.73 -5.43
C THR A 338 38.13 1.72 -5.91
N LYS A 339 39.39 2.16 -6.11
CA LYS A 339 40.49 1.24 -6.47
C LYS A 339 40.68 0.17 -5.40
N ASN A 340 40.56 0.56 -4.13
CA ASN A 340 40.74 -0.29 -2.96
C ASN A 340 39.46 -1.01 -2.52
N LEU A 341 38.34 -0.90 -3.25
CA LEU A 341 37.12 -1.64 -2.93
C LEU A 341 37.33 -3.15 -3.12
N PRO A 342 36.82 -3.98 -2.19
CA PRO A 342 36.69 -5.42 -2.37
C PRO A 342 36.00 -5.78 -3.71
N PRO A 343 36.42 -6.88 -4.38
CA PRO A 343 35.83 -7.33 -5.64
C PRO A 343 34.31 -7.48 -5.62
N GLU A 344 33.75 -7.90 -4.48
CA GLU A 344 32.31 -8.10 -4.25
C GLU A 344 31.53 -6.77 -4.40
N LEU A 345 32.13 -5.65 -4.00
CA LEU A 345 31.50 -4.33 -4.02
C LEU A 345 31.59 -3.64 -5.38
N LYS A 346 32.65 -3.94 -6.13
CA LYS A 346 32.73 -3.54 -7.55
C LYS A 346 31.64 -4.22 -8.37
N ARG A 347 31.29 -5.47 -8.05
CA ARG A 347 30.13 -6.18 -8.66
C ARG A 347 28.81 -5.51 -8.29
N PHE A 348 28.59 -5.17 -7.02
CA PHE A 348 27.39 -4.46 -6.57
C PHE A 348 27.13 -3.15 -7.35
N GLN A 349 28.15 -2.32 -7.57
CA GLN A 349 28.02 -1.08 -8.36
C GLN A 349 27.69 -1.32 -9.83
N GLN A 350 28.21 -2.39 -10.44
CA GLN A 350 27.86 -2.77 -11.81
C GLN A 350 26.41 -3.25 -11.90
N GLN A 351 25.93 -3.95 -10.86
CA GLN A 351 24.56 -4.45 -10.78
C GLN A 351 23.52 -3.34 -10.65
N GLU A 352 23.80 -2.26 -9.90
CA GLU A 352 22.88 -1.11 -9.79
C GLU A 352 22.45 -0.53 -11.14
N LYS A 353 23.35 -0.57 -12.15
CA LYS A 353 23.04 -0.08 -13.50
C LYS A 353 22.00 -0.93 -14.24
N LEU A 354 21.88 -2.21 -13.93
CA LEU A 354 20.91 -3.14 -14.55
C LEU A 354 19.49 -2.89 -14.08
N TRP A 355 19.35 -2.30 -12.89
CA TRP A 355 18.07 -1.98 -12.27
C TRP A 355 17.60 -0.56 -12.59
N ASN A 356 18.28 0.13 -13.53
CA ASN A 356 17.85 1.43 -13.99
C ASN A 356 16.51 1.31 -14.74
N PRO A 357 15.49 2.13 -14.40
CA PRO A 357 14.22 2.15 -15.12
C PRO A 357 14.36 2.33 -16.64
N ASN A 358 15.44 2.98 -17.09
CA ASN A 358 15.70 3.28 -18.49
C ASN A 358 16.44 2.16 -19.26
N SER A 359 16.89 1.08 -18.60
CA SER A 359 17.56 -0.02 -19.29
C SER A 359 16.65 -0.71 -20.30
N THR A 360 17.19 -1.11 -21.45
CA THR A 360 16.42 -1.83 -22.48
C THR A 360 16.31 -3.32 -22.15
N PRO A 361 15.26 -4.03 -22.63
CA PRO A 361 15.18 -5.49 -22.54
C PRO A 361 16.45 -6.20 -23.04
N GLU A 362 17.04 -5.72 -24.13
CA GLU A 362 18.23 -6.28 -24.77
C GLU A 362 19.50 -6.10 -23.91
N GLU A 363 19.65 -4.94 -23.26
CA GLU A 363 20.73 -4.69 -22.30
C GLU A 363 20.64 -5.65 -21.12
N ILE A 364 19.45 -5.81 -20.53
CA ILE A 364 19.25 -6.72 -19.40
C ILE A 364 19.59 -8.16 -19.81
N LEU A 365 19.11 -8.60 -20.98
CA LEU A 365 19.35 -9.94 -21.50
C LEU A 365 20.84 -10.25 -21.71
N THR A 366 21.61 -9.26 -22.18
CA THR A 366 23.05 -9.40 -22.41
C THR A 366 23.85 -9.58 -21.12
N GLU A 367 23.35 -9.05 -20.01
CA GLU A 367 24.05 -9.04 -18.72
C GLU A 367 23.69 -10.25 -17.85
N ILE A 368 22.54 -10.89 -18.07
CA ILE A 368 22.05 -12.08 -17.36
C ILE A 368 23.09 -13.20 -17.19
N PRO A 369 23.89 -13.58 -18.21
CA PRO A 369 24.89 -14.64 -18.08
C PRO A 369 25.98 -14.33 -17.04
N LYS A 370 26.19 -13.05 -16.71
CA LYS A 370 27.22 -12.60 -15.75
C LYS A 370 26.71 -12.58 -14.30
N LEU A 371 25.43 -12.85 -14.08
CA LEU A 371 24.74 -12.74 -12.80
C LEU A 371 24.72 -14.06 -12.01
N ASN A 372 24.74 -13.95 -10.69
CA ASN A 372 24.45 -15.08 -9.80
C ASN A 372 22.94 -15.44 -9.83
N GLU A 373 22.55 -16.52 -9.16
CA GLU A 373 21.18 -17.06 -9.20
C GLU A 373 20.11 -16.08 -8.69
N PHE A 374 20.38 -15.39 -7.58
CA PHE A 374 19.46 -14.41 -7.00
C PHE A 374 19.28 -13.21 -7.94
N GLU A 375 20.39 -12.65 -8.43
CA GLU A 375 20.40 -11.52 -9.36
C GLU A 375 19.72 -11.87 -10.69
N ARG A 376 19.95 -13.09 -11.19
CA ARG A 376 19.33 -13.59 -12.41
C ARG A 376 17.82 -13.66 -12.27
N THR A 377 17.31 -14.08 -11.11
CA THR A 377 15.87 -14.12 -10.83
C THR A 377 15.26 -12.72 -10.90
N GLN A 378 15.91 -11.73 -10.29
CA GLN A 378 15.47 -10.33 -10.38
C GLN A 378 15.53 -9.81 -11.82
N ALA A 379 16.56 -10.21 -12.59
CA ALA A 379 16.81 -9.68 -13.93
C ALA A 379 15.76 -10.18 -14.90
N TYR A 380 15.38 -11.45 -14.78
CA TYR A 380 14.24 -12.00 -15.51
C TYR A 380 12.93 -11.30 -15.16
N GLN A 381 12.68 -10.96 -13.89
CA GLN A 381 11.46 -10.21 -13.51
C GLN A 381 11.41 -8.84 -14.18
N SER A 382 12.51 -8.07 -14.13
CA SER A 382 12.62 -6.76 -14.80
C SER A 382 12.46 -6.86 -16.32
N LEU A 383 13.11 -7.86 -16.93
CA LEU A 383 13.02 -8.14 -18.36
C LEU A 383 11.59 -8.47 -18.78
N THR A 384 10.93 -9.40 -18.09
CA THR A 384 9.54 -9.79 -18.33
C THR A 384 8.59 -8.58 -18.26
N TYR A 385 8.75 -7.71 -17.24
CA TYR A 385 7.94 -6.51 -17.12
C TYR A 385 8.08 -5.58 -18.33
N LYS A 386 9.32 -5.31 -18.77
CA LYS A 386 9.60 -4.46 -19.93
C LYS A 386 9.10 -5.06 -21.24
N ILE A 387 9.19 -6.38 -21.40
CA ILE A 387 8.64 -7.09 -22.57
C ILE A 387 7.13 -6.87 -22.70
N GLY A 388 6.38 -6.85 -21.59
CA GLY A 388 4.94 -6.54 -21.60
C GLY A 388 4.58 -5.17 -22.18
N GLN A 389 5.51 -4.22 -22.14
CA GLN A 389 5.32 -2.86 -22.63
C GLN A 389 5.67 -2.69 -24.11
N ILE A 390 6.28 -3.70 -24.75
CA ILE A 390 6.65 -3.65 -26.15
C ILE A 390 5.38 -3.70 -27.02
N GLU A 391 5.25 -2.77 -27.95
CA GLU A 391 4.16 -2.74 -28.95
C GLU A 391 4.51 -3.53 -30.20
N ASP A 392 5.78 -3.50 -30.63
CA ASP A 392 6.29 -4.28 -31.77
C ASP A 392 6.34 -5.78 -31.42
N GLU A 393 5.39 -6.52 -31.98
CA GLU A 393 5.24 -7.97 -31.78
C GLU A 393 6.45 -8.77 -32.29
N THR A 394 7.05 -8.35 -33.39
CA THR A 394 8.21 -9.05 -33.96
C THR A 394 9.41 -8.89 -33.05
N ARG A 395 9.63 -7.66 -32.56
CA ARG A 395 10.68 -7.38 -31.58
C ARG A 395 10.47 -8.13 -30.28
N ALA A 396 9.25 -8.12 -29.73
CA ALA A 396 8.94 -8.82 -28.48
C ALA A 396 9.20 -10.32 -28.58
N LYS A 397 8.68 -10.98 -29.62
CA LYS A 397 8.87 -12.42 -29.86
C LYS A 397 10.36 -12.78 -29.97
N LYS A 398 11.13 -12.00 -30.73
CA LYS A 398 12.57 -12.20 -30.87
C LYS A 398 13.30 -12.12 -29.52
N ILE A 399 12.96 -11.15 -28.67
CA ILE A 399 13.57 -11.02 -27.33
C ILE A 399 13.18 -12.21 -26.45
N ILE A 400 11.90 -12.60 -26.47
CA ILE A 400 11.40 -13.75 -25.69
C ILE A 400 12.16 -15.02 -26.08
N GLU A 401 12.30 -15.31 -27.37
CA GLU A 401 13.02 -16.49 -27.86
C GLU A 401 14.49 -16.54 -27.41
N GLN A 402 15.11 -15.38 -27.21
CA GLN A 402 16.50 -15.29 -26.75
C GLN A 402 16.65 -15.49 -25.22
N ILE A 403 15.55 -15.58 -24.45
CA ILE A 403 15.60 -15.84 -23.01
C ILE A 403 16.06 -17.29 -22.77
N PRO A 404 17.21 -17.53 -22.11
CA PRO A 404 17.75 -18.88 -21.96
C PRO A 404 16.92 -19.75 -21.01
N ASP A 405 16.39 -19.16 -19.93
CA ASP A 405 15.60 -19.87 -18.93
C ASP A 405 14.16 -20.09 -19.42
N GLU A 406 13.73 -21.35 -19.46
CA GLU A 406 12.43 -21.75 -20.00
C GLU A 406 11.26 -21.13 -19.22
N LYS A 407 11.36 -21.11 -17.88
CA LYS A 407 10.30 -20.54 -17.03
C LYS A 407 10.19 -19.03 -17.23
N ALA A 408 11.31 -18.32 -17.29
CA ALA A 408 11.35 -16.89 -17.58
C ALA A 408 10.83 -16.59 -18.99
N ARG A 409 11.14 -17.44 -19.97
CA ARG A 409 10.62 -17.33 -21.34
C ARG A 409 9.10 -17.44 -21.38
N GLN A 410 8.54 -18.44 -20.71
CA GLN A 410 7.09 -18.61 -20.59
C GLN A 410 6.44 -17.41 -19.89
N ASN A 411 7.01 -16.95 -18.77
CA ASN A 411 6.52 -15.77 -18.06
C ASN A 411 6.57 -14.50 -18.93
N ALA A 412 7.63 -14.32 -19.72
CA ALA A 412 7.77 -13.20 -20.64
C ALA A 412 6.73 -13.24 -21.76
N ALA A 413 6.46 -14.42 -22.32
CA ALA A 413 5.39 -14.62 -23.30
C ALA A 413 4.00 -14.29 -22.71
N GLU A 414 3.70 -14.80 -21.51
CA GLU A 414 2.43 -14.53 -20.81
C GLU A 414 2.27 -13.02 -20.49
N GLN A 415 3.36 -12.36 -20.11
CA GLN A 415 3.34 -10.92 -19.82
C GLN A 415 3.19 -10.08 -21.09
N PHE A 416 3.79 -10.50 -22.20
CA PHE A 416 3.59 -9.87 -23.51
C PHE A 416 2.12 -9.97 -23.95
N GLU A 417 1.53 -11.17 -23.91
CA GLU A 417 0.11 -11.37 -24.23
C GLU A 417 -0.80 -10.55 -23.30
N SER A 418 -0.47 -10.49 -22.00
CA SER A 418 -1.17 -9.61 -21.05
C SER A 418 -1.14 -8.14 -21.48
N GLY A 419 0.00 -7.64 -21.94
CA GLY A 419 0.15 -6.28 -22.45
C GLY A 419 -0.70 -6.02 -23.70
N ARG A 420 -0.76 -7.01 -24.62
CA ARG A 420 -1.60 -6.96 -25.82
C ARG A 420 -3.08 -6.89 -25.49
N ILE A 421 -3.56 -7.74 -24.58
CA ILE A 421 -4.95 -7.73 -24.11
C ILE A 421 -5.31 -6.35 -23.54
N SER A 422 -4.46 -5.79 -22.68
CA SER A 422 -4.69 -4.47 -22.10
C SER A 422 -4.68 -3.34 -23.14
N ARG A 423 -3.88 -3.43 -24.21
CA ARG A 423 -3.90 -2.46 -25.32
C ARG A 423 -5.19 -2.60 -26.14
N ALA A 424 -5.54 -3.82 -26.57
CA ALA A 424 -6.79 -4.07 -27.32
C ALA A 424 -8.03 -3.57 -26.56
N ALA A 425 -8.08 -3.82 -25.24
CA ALA A 425 -9.16 -3.31 -24.38
C ALA A 425 -9.21 -1.77 -24.33
N ARG A 426 -8.05 -1.10 -24.18
CA ARG A 426 -7.97 0.37 -24.18
C ARG A 426 -8.38 0.99 -25.52
N ASP A 427 -8.04 0.33 -26.62
CA ASP A 427 -8.39 0.74 -27.98
C ASP A 427 -9.87 0.47 -28.33
N GLY A 428 -10.65 -0.10 -27.41
CA GLY A 428 -12.07 -0.43 -27.63
C GLY A 428 -12.29 -1.69 -28.47
N LYS A 429 -11.24 -2.45 -28.77
CA LYS A 429 -11.29 -3.68 -29.58
C LYS A 429 -11.63 -4.89 -28.70
N LEU A 430 -12.87 -4.92 -28.22
CA LEU A 430 -13.33 -5.91 -27.26
C LEU A 430 -13.22 -7.35 -27.79
N ASP A 431 -13.65 -7.61 -29.02
CA ASP A 431 -13.63 -8.95 -29.59
C ASP A 431 -12.21 -9.48 -29.77
N GLU A 432 -11.28 -8.59 -30.15
CA GLU A 432 -9.84 -8.92 -30.20
C GLU A 432 -9.31 -9.25 -28.80
N ALA A 433 -9.63 -8.43 -27.79
CA ALA A 433 -9.23 -8.69 -26.42
C ALA A 433 -9.77 -10.03 -25.91
N LYS A 434 -11.05 -10.34 -26.15
CA LYS A 434 -11.66 -11.65 -25.80
C LYS A 434 -10.97 -12.81 -26.51
N LYS A 435 -10.68 -12.67 -27.80
CA LYS A 435 -9.97 -13.70 -28.57
C LYS A 435 -8.56 -13.95 -28.02
N LEU A 436 -7.82 -12.87 -27.72
CA LEU A 436 -6.49 -12.98 -27.11
C LEU A 436 -6.56 -13.67 -25.74
N ILE A 437 -7.57 -13.35 -24.92
CA ILE A 437 -7.80 -14.02 -23.64
C ILE A 437 -8.09 -15.52 -23.85
N GLY A 438 -8.97 -15.87 -24.80
CA GLY A 438 -9.30 -17.26 -25.12
C GLY A 438 -8.10 -18.11 -25.56
N ASN A 439 -7.05 -17.47 -26.09
CA ASN A 439 -5.81 -18.14 -26.50
C ASN A 439 -4.79 -18.34 -25.37
N LEU A 440 -5.03 -17.78 -24.18
CA LEU A 440 -4.15 -17.99 -23.03
C LEU A 440 -4.22 -19.45 -22.57
N SER A 441 -3.07 -20.02 -22.19
CA SER A 441 -2.96 -21.43 -21.77
C SER A 441 -3.55 -21.72 -20.39
N LYS A 442 -3.55 -20.73 -19.49
CA LYS A 442 -3.96 -20.88 -18.09
C LYS A 442 -5.36 -20.31 -17.87
N LYS A 443 -6.32 -21.15 -17.46
CA LYS A 443 -7.70 -20.75 -17.10
C LYS A 443 -7.74 -19.64 -16.04
N LYS A 444 -6.94 -19.76 -14.99
CA LYS A 444 -6.74 -18.73 -13.95
C LYS A 444 -6.46 -17.34 -14.55
N THR A 445 -5.52 -17.27 -15.50
CA THR A 445 -5.19 -16.02 -16.18
C THR A 445 -6.36 -15.53 -17.04
N GLN A 446 -7.09 -16.44 -17.71
CA GLN A 446 -8.29 -16.07 -18.47
C GLN A 446 -9.35 -15.42 -17.58
N ILE A 447 -9.66 -16.05 -16.45
CA ILE A 447 -10.62 -15.53 -15.44
C ILE A 447 -10.20 -14.13 -14.98
N GLN A 448 -8.95 -13.97 -14.55
CA GLN A 448 -8.43 -12.67 -14.09
C GLN A 448 -8.56 -11.58 -15.15
N LYS A 449 -8.26 -11.88 -16.42
CA LYS A 449 -8.37 -10.89 -17.51
C LYS A 449 -9.81 -10.56 -17.84
N LEU A 450 -10.72 -11.55 -17.85
CA LEU A 450 -12.15 -11.31 -18.07
C LEU A 450 -12.77 -10.47 -16.95
N VAL A 451 -12.45 -10.77 -15.67
CA VAL A 451 -12.91 -10.00 -14.51
C VAL A 451 -12.38 -8.57 -14.55
N SER A 452 -11.09 -8.37 -14.86
CA SER A 452 -10.50 -7.03 -15.02
C SER A 452 -11.21 -6.24 -16.12
N LEU A 453 -11.42 -6.85 -17.29
CA LEU A 453 -12.08 -6.23 -18.42
C LEU A 453 -13.53 -5.87 -18.09
N ALA A 454 -14.27 -6.78 -17.44
CA ALA A 454 -15.63 -6.53 -16.99
C ALA A 454 -15.71 -5.32 -16.05
N THR A 455 -14.78 -5.25 -15.09
CA THR A 455 -14.70 -4.14 -14.13
C THR A 455 -14.42 -2.81 -14.84
N ASP A 456 -13.54 -2.80 -15.83
CA ASP A 456 -13.20 -1.58 -16.58
C ASP A 456 -14.36 -1.10 -17.48
N PHE A 457 -15.11 -2.01 -18.08
CA PHE A 457 -16.35 -1.67 -18.78
C PHE A 457 -17.42 -1.16 -17.83
N HIS A 458 -17.61 -1.80 -16.68
CA HIS A 458 -18.60 -1.36 -15.69
C HIS A 458 -18.35 0.09 -15.22
N LYS A 459 -17.09 0.49 -15.02
CA LYS A 459 -16.70 1.85 -14.64
C LYS A 459 -17.11 2.94 -15.65
N LYS A 460 -17.28 2.61 -16.93
CA LYS A 460 -17.69 3.58 -17.97
C LYS A 460 -19.16 3.99 -17.83
N ALA A 461 -19.96 3.22 -17.08
CA ALA A 461 -21.32 3.53 -16.66
C ALA A 461 -22.35 3.76 -17.78
N THR A 462 -22.07 3.41 -19.03
CA THR A 462 -23.09 3.37 -20.10
C THR A 462 -23.90 2.08 -20.01
N GLU A 463 -25.14 2.07 -20.50
CA GLU A 463 -26.00 0.88 -20.49
C GLU A 463 -25.35 -0.31 -21.24
N LYS A 464 -24.83 -0.03 -22.45
CA LYS A 464 -24.11 -1.02 -23.27
C LYS A 464 -22.86 -1.56 -22.58
N ASP A 465 -22.09 -0.69 -21.91
CA ASP A 465 -20.88 -1.14 -21.20
C ASP A 465 -21.23 -1.99 -19.97
N ARG A 466 -22.34 -1.70 -19.28
CA ARG A 466 -22.83 -2.53 -18.17
C ARG A 466 -23.27 -3.91 -18.64
N GLU A 467 -24.02 -3.99 -19.73
CA GLU A 467 -24.38 -5.28 -20.33
C GLU A 467 -23.14 -6.08 -20.75
N THR A 468 -22.17 -5.39 -21.35
CA THR A 468 -20.88 -5.96 -21.72
C THR A 468 -20.13 -6.52 -20.51
N ALA A 469 -20.08 -5.77 -19.41
CA ALA A 469 -19.45 -6.21 -18.16
C ALA A 469 -20.13 -7.47 -17.59
N VAL A 470 -21.46 -7.52 -17.60
CA VAL A 470 -22.21 -8.71 -17.15
C VAL A 470 -21.88 -9.93 -18.02
N ASN A 471 -21.81 -9.77 -19.34
CA ASN A 471 -21.47 -10.87 -20.26
C ASN A 471 -20.03 -11.35 -20.08
N LEU A 472 -19.07 -10.44 -19.90
CA LEU A 472 -17.68 -10.78 -19.57
C LEU A 472 -17.57 -11.56 -18.24
N MET A 473 -18.36 -11.19 -17.23
CA MET A 473 -18.39 -11.94 -15.97
C MET A 473 -19.01 -13.34 -16.13
N LYS A 474 -20.03 -13.50 -16.98
CA LYS A 474 -20.58 -14.82 -17.32
C LYS A 474 -19.52 -15.70 -18.01
N ASP A 475 -18.77 -15.13 -18.95
CA ASP A 475 -17.66 -15.81 -19.61
C ASP A 475 -16.61 -16.26 -18.57
N ALA A 476 -16.25 -15.39 -17.62
CA ALA A 476 -15.32 -15.73 -16.55
C ALA A 476 -15.85 -16.85 -15.65
N LYS A 477 -17.12 -16.75 -15.22
CA LYS A 477 -17.76 -17.75 -14.37
C LYS A 477 -17.81 -19.13 -15.04
N ALA A 478 -18.04 -19.19 -16.35
CA ALA A 478 -18.08 -20.45 -17.10
C ALA A 478 -16.74 -21.21 -17.11
N LEU A 479 -15.62 -20.54 -16.76
CA LEU A 479 -14.29 -21.15 -16.70
C LEU A 479 -13.94 -21.71 -15.31
N ALA A 480 -14.66 -21.29 -14.25
CA ALA A 480 -14.37 -21.68 -12.87
C ALA A 480 -15.27 -22.84 -12.41
N ASN A 481 -14.78 -23.58 -11.42
CA ASN A 481 -15.57 -24.57 -10.71
C ASN A 481 -16.56 -23.86 -9.76
N GLU A 482 -17.84 -24.21 -9.80
CA GLU A 482 -18.85 -23.63 -8.89
C GLU A 482 -18.64 -24.10 -7.45
N TYR A 483 -18.05 -25.30 -7.27
CA TYR A 483 -17.73 -25.90 -5.98
C TYR A 483 -16.22 -26.17 -5.90
N PRO A 484 -15.41 -25.19 -5.51
CA PRO A 484 -13.96 -25.33 -5.53
C PRO A 484 -13.50 -26.43 -4.57
N GLU A 485 -12.65 -27.33 -5.05
CA GLU A 485 -12.13 -28.47 -4.30
C GLU A 485 -10.72 -28.22 -3.73
N ASP A 486 -10.01 -27.24 -4.28
CA ASP A 486 -8.67 -26.85 -3.85
C ASP A 486 -8.48 -25.33 -3.73
N GLU A 487 -7.28 -24.94 -3.29
CA GLU A 487 -6.93 -23.54 -3.07
C GLU A 487 -6.89 -22.71 -4.36
N ASP A 488 -6.49 -23.31 -5.49
CA ASP A 488 -6.41 -22.60 -6.76
C ASP A 488 -7.81 -22.36 -7.34
N GLU A 489 -8.69 -23.36 -7.30
CA GLU A 489 -10.08 -23.22 -7.71
C GLU A 489 -10.83 -22.22 -6.82
N LEU A 490 -10.58 -22.24 -5.50
CA LEU A 490 -11.17 -21.27 -4.58
C LEU A 490 -10.70 -19.85 -4.88
N ASN A 491 -9.41 -19.66 -5.19
CA ASN A 491 -8.88 -18.36 -5.59
C ASN A 491 -9.52 -17.86 -6.89
N ASP A 492 -9.73 -18.74 -7.86
CA ASP A 492 -10.40 -18.43 -9.12
C ASP A 492 -11.87 -18.03 -8.90
N LEU A 493 -12.60 -18.77 -8.07
CA LEU A 493 -13.98 -18.43 -7.69
C LEU A 493 -14.04 -17.07 -6.95
N MET A 494 -13.14 -16.84 -6.01
CA MET A 494 -13.10 -15.60 -5.22
C MET A 494 -12.68 -14.37 -6.05
N GLU A 495 -11.96 -14.56 -7.14
CA GLU A 495 -11.71 -13.54 -8.15
C GLU A 495 -13.01 -13.16 -8.90
N ILE A 496 -13.84 -14.15 -9.23
CA ILE A 496 -15.16 -13.93 -9.86
C ILE A 496 -16.13 -13.24 -8.87
N VAL A 497 -16.16 -13.68 -7.61
CA VAL A 497 -16.93 -13.02 -6.53
C VAL A 497 -16.53 -11.55 -6.43
N ARG A 498 -15.24 -11.22 -6.52
CA ARG A 498 -14.75 -9.82 -6.50
C ARG A 498 -15.34 -9.00 -7.63
N GLY A 499 -15.36 -9.53 -8.86
CA GLY A 499 -15.95 -8.86 -10.02
C GLY A 499 -17.45 -8.65 -9.84
N TYR A 500 -18.18 -9.72 -9.49
CA TYR A 500 -19.63 -9.64 -9.30
C TYR A 500 -20.02 -8.74 -8.13
N ALA A 501 -19.24 -8.65 -7.05
CA ALA A 501 -19.57 -7.77 -5.92
C ALA A 501 -19.73 -6.29 -6.34
N THR A 502 -19.10 -5.88 -7.44
CA THR A 502 -19.26 -4.53 -8.02
C THR A 502 -20.30 -4.47 -9.14
N ILE A 503 -20.43 -5.54 -9.93
CA ILE A 503 -21.25 -5.57 -11.16
C ILE A 503 -22.68 -6.08 -10.91
N ASN A 504 -22.82 -7.14 -10.12
CA ASN A 504 -24.07 -7.80 -9.77
C ASN A 504 -23.93 -8.49 -8.39
N ALA A 505 -24.32 -7.77 -7.34
CA ALA A 505 -24.16 -8.19 -5.96
C ALA A 505 -24.88 -9.51 -5.65
N ASP A 506 -26.08 -9.74 -6.20
CA ASP A 506 -26.86 -10.95 -5.93
C ASP A 506 -26.12 -12.22 -6.33
N GLU A 507 -25.48 -12.19 -7.50
CA GLU A 507 -24.67 -13.30 -7.98
C GLU A 507 -23.42 -13.51 -7.13
N ALA A 508 -22.78 -12.40 -6.70
CA ALA A 508 -21.62 -12.46 -5.80
C ALA A 508 -21.97 -13.15 -4.48
N PHE A 509 -23.09 -12.78 -3.86
CA PHE A 509 -23.55 -13.41 -2.62
C PHE A 509 -23.97 -14.87 -2.83
N ARG A 510 -24.61 -15.21 -3.96
CA ARG A 510 -24.96 -16.61 -4.28
C ARG A 510 -23.72 -17.50 -4.31
N MET A 511 -22.63 -16.99 -4.86
CA MET A 511 -21.35 -17.70 -4.96
C MET A 511 -20.57 -17.69 -3.63
N PHE A 512 -20.65 -16.60 -2.85
CA PHE A 512 -19.89 -16.45 -1.61
C PHE A 512 -20.53 -17.15 -0.39
N ASP A 513 -21.86 -17.27 -0.32
CA ASP A 513 -22.55 -17.90 0.82
C ASP A 513 -22.03 -19.30 1.17
N PRO A 514 -21.90 -20.26 0.22
CA PRO A 514 -21.37 -21.60 0.54
C PRO A 514 -19.87 -21.59 0.92
N ILE A 515 -19.12 -20.56 0.53
CA ILE A 515 -17.70 -20.44 0.84
C ILE A 515 -17.49 -20.12 2.33
N VAL A 516 -18.47 -19.53 3.01
CA VAL A 516 -18.38 -19.27 4.45
C VAL A 516 -18.22 -20.57 5.24
N ASP A 517 -18.90 -21.65 4.84
CA ASP A 517 -18.76 -22.95 5.48
C ASP A 517 -17.37 -23.55 5.24
N GLN A 518 -16.84 -23.44 4.01
CA GLN A 518 -15.45 -23.86 3.72
C GLN A 518 -14.42 -23.05 4.53
N ILE A 519 -14.63 -21.74 4.70
CA ILE A 519 -13.76 -20.91 5.53
C ILE A 519 -13.84 -21.34 7.00
N ASN A 520 -15.03 -21.65 7.51
CA ASN A 520 -15.21 -22.16 8.87
C ASN A 520 -14.41 -23.45 9.09
N ASP A 521 -14.55 -24.43 8.19
CA ASP A 521 -13.83 -25.70 8.26
C ASP A 521 -12.32 -25.50 8.21
N PHE A 522 -11.84 -24.66 7.29
CA PHE A 522 -10.42 -24.35 7.15
C PHE A 522 -9.84 -23.68 8.39
N VAL A 523 -10.51 -22.67 8.94
CA VAL A 523 -10.05 -21.93 10.13
C VAL A 523 -10.04 -22.87 11.34
N GLN A 524 -11.06 -23.73 11.49
CA GLN A 524 -11.14 -24.68 12.59
C GLN A 524 -10.04 -25.76 12.49
N ALA A 525 -9.81 -26.32 11.30
CA ALA A 525 -8.71 -27.26 11.05
C ALA A 525 -7.35 -26.61 11.32
N SER A 526 -7.15 -25.37 10.85
CA SER A 526 -5.93 -24.60 11.08
C SER A 526 -5.69 -24.35 12.57
N ALA A 527 -6.73 -24.07 13.35
CA ALA A 527 -6.63 -23.91 14.80
C ALA A 527 -6.17 -25.20 15.50
N ILE A 528 -6.63 -26.36 15.04
CA ILE A 528 -6.19 -27.66 15.58
C ILE A 528 -4.72 -27.92 15.24
N LEU A 529 -4.34 -27.76 13.96
CA LEU A 529 -2.97 -27.97 13.49
C LEU A 529 -1.97 -27.01 14.15
N SER A 530 -2.40 -25.78 14.45
CA SER A 530 -1.56 -24.78 15.13
C SER A 530 -0.99 -25.26 16.46
N LYS A 531 -1.71 -26.13 17.19
CA LYS A 531 -1.29 -26.68 18.49
C LYS A 531 -0.03 -27.53 18.38
N TYR A 532 0.21 -28.13 17.22
CA TYR A 532 1.36 -28.99 16.95
C TYR A 532 2.51 -28.25 16.25
N ASN A 533 2.30 -27.01 15.85
CA ASN A 533 3.30 -26.20 15.17
C ASN A 533 3.73 -25.02 16.06
N LYS A 534 4.87 -25.18 16.76
CA LYS A 534 5.46 -24.13 17.61
C LYS A 534 5.83 -22.85 16.85
N ARG A 535 5.96 -22.91 15.52
CA ARG A 535 6.24 -21.76 14.65
C ARG A 535 4.98 -21.17 14.01
N ASN A 536 3.79 -21.61 14.42
CA ASN A 536 2.54 -21.09 13.91
C ASN A 536 2.41 -19.59 14.20
N ARG A 537 2.03 -18.81 13.18
CA ARG A 537 1.85 -17.35 13.26
C ARG A 537 0.41 -16.91 13.03
N THR A 538 -0.52 -17.86 12.97
CA THR A 538 -1.94 -17.65 12.67
C THR A 538 -2.82 -17.79 13.89
N PHE A 539 -2.42 -18.60 14.87
CA PHE A 539 -3.11 -18.78 16.13
C PHE A 539 -2.14 -18.67 17.31
N LYS A 540 -2.62 -18.12 18.42
CA LYS A 540 -1.91 -18.06 19.70
C LYS A 540 -2.90 -18.31 20.83
N LYS A 541 -2.54 -19.15 21.80
CA LYS A 541 -3.42 -19.53 22.94
C LYS A 541 -4.83 -19.99 22.51
N GLY A 542 -4.94 -20.62 21.33
CA GLY A 542 -6.19 -21.12 20.76
C GLY A 542 -7.07 -20.05 20.07
N GLU A 543 -6.60 -18.81 19.96
CA GLU A 543 -7.27 -17.71 19.26
C GLU A 543 -6.54 -17.34 17.97
N LEU A 544 -7.31 -16.91 16.98
CA LEU A 544 -6.85 -16.33 15.73
C LEU A 544 -6.06 -15.05 16.02
N LEU A 545 -4.86 -14.90 15.47
CA LEU A 545 -4.11 -13.64 15.56
C LEU A 545 -4.70 -12.62 14.58
N MET A 546 -5.37 -11.60 15.12
CA MET A 546 -6.00 -10.53 14.33
C MET A 546 -4.99 -9.48 13.87
N ARG A 547 -5.31 -8.80 12.77
CA ARG A 547 -4.51 -7.72 12.18
C ARG A 547 -5.41 -6.64 11.60
N VAL A 548 -4.91 -5.40 11.57
CA VAL A 548 -5.65 -4.26 11.00
C VAL A 548 -5.86 -4.46 9.50
N ASN A 549 -4.77 -4.80 8.79
CA ASN A 549 -4.77 -5.16 7.39
C ASN A 549 -4.25 -6.60 7.33
N GLY A 550 -5.06 -7.55 6.87
CA GLY A 550 -4.57 -8.91 6.66
C GLY A 550 -3.37 -8.91 5.71
N TYR A 551 -2.42 -9.84 5.88
CA TYR A 551 -1.33 -10.02 4.94
C TYR A 551 -1.61 -11.21 4.02
N SER A 552 -1.28 -11.07 2.73
CA SER A 552 -1.43 -12.15 1.74
C SER A 552 -0.65 -13.42 2.11
N TRP A 553 0.39 -13.29 2.94
CA TRP A 553 1.24 -14.39 3.42
C TRP A 553 0.71 -15.07 4.70
N ASP A 554 -0.37 -14.58 5.31
CA ASP A 554 -0.89 -15.11 6.57
C ASP A 554 -1.47 -16.53 6.44
N GLY A 555 -1.59 -17.06 5.22
CA GLY A 555 -2.00 -18.45 4.94
C GLY A 555 -3.43 -18.80 5.32
N LEU A 556 -4.16 -17.89 5.99
CA LEU A 556 -5.56 -18.04 6.36
C LEU A 556 -6.47 -17.47 5.27
N LEU A 557 -7.39 -18.30 4.79
CA LEU A 557 -8.40 -17.92 3.78
C LEU A 557 -9.18 -16.66 4.19
N LEU A 558 -9.51 -16.53 5.47
CA LEU A 558 -10.21 -15.36 6.00
C LEU A 558 -9.52 -14.03 5.66
N PHE A 559 -8.20 -13.95 5.91
CA PHE A 559 -7.44 -12.71 5.68
C PHE A 559 -7.11 -12.50 4.19
N ARG A 560 -7.08 -13.57 3.41
CA ARG A 560 -6.88 -13.49 1.95
C ARG A 560 -8.05 -12.80 1.25
N TYR A 561 -9.27 -12.99 1.74
CA TYR A 561 -10.49 -12.52 1.09
C TYR A 561 -11.13 -11.29 1.74
N ILE A 562 -10.36 -10.51 2.52
CA ILE A 562 -10.83 -9.26 3.14
C ILE A 562 -11.42 -8.31 2.10
N ASN A 563 -10.76 -8.16 0.94
CA ASN A 563 -11.21 -7.26 -0.11
C ASN A 563 -12.61 -7.66 -0.64
N GLN A 564 -12.88 -8.95 -0.82
CA GLN A 564 -14.18 -9.46 -1.25
C GLN A 564 -15.23 -9.25 -0.16
N ILE A 565 -14.90 -9.52 1.10
CA ILE A 565 -15.78 -9.26 2.26
C ILE A 565 -16.16 -7.77 2.32
N GLN A 566 -15.18 -6.88 2.15
CA GLN A 566 -15.38 -5.42 2.13
C GLN A 566 -16.26 -4.97 0.95
N LEU A 567 -16.00 -5.50 -0.25
CA LEU A 567 -16.82 -5.20 -1.43
C LEU A 567 -18.26 -5.68 -1.28
N LEU A 568 -18.48 -6.88 -0.73
CA LEU A 568 -19.82 -7.40 -0.44
C LEU A 568 -20.52 -6.57 0.65
N GLY A 569 -19.79 -6.17 1.69
CA GLY A 569 -20.31 -5.26 2.72
C GLY A 569 -20.74 -3.90 2.16
N LYS A 570 -19.99 -3.37 1.18
CA LYS A 570 -20.37 -2.16 0.44
C LYS A 570 -21.58 -2.38 -0.45
N ALA A 571 -21.69 -3.56 -1.08
CA ALA A 571 -22.77 -3.89 -2.01
C ALA A 571 -24.12 -4.11 -1.30
N ASP A 572 -24.13 -4.85 -0.20
CA ASP A 572 -25.31 -5.05 0.66
C ASP A 572 -24.89 -5.32 2.12
N LEU A 573 -24.94 -4.27 2.93
CA LEU A 573 -24.56 -4.32 4.34
C LEU A 573 -25.42 -5.30 5.15
N ASN A 574 -26.72 -5.34 4.91
CA ASN A 574 -27.64 -6.15 5.72
C ASN A 574 -27.43 -7.65 5.45
N ARG A 575 -27.26 -8.01 4.18
CA ARG A 575 -26.97 -9.40 3.78
C ARG A 575 -25.61 -9.84 4.28
N MET A 576 -24.58 -8.99 4.15
CA MET A 576 -23.24 -9.33 4.63
C MET A 576 -23.14 -9.34 6.16
N SER A 577 -23.88 -8.47 6.86
CA SER A 577 -24.02 -8.52 8.33
C SER A 577 -24.63 -9.85 8.77
N SER A 578 -25.72 -10.29 8.13
CA SER A 578 -26.32 -11.60 8.38
C SER A 578 -25.35 -12.75 8.12
N LEU A 579 -24.60 -12.67 7.01
CA LEU A 579 -23.62 -13.68 6.65
C LEU A 579 -22.43 -13.74 7.63
N SER A 580 -22.00 -12.59 8.15
CA SER A 580 -20.94 -12.52 9.16
C SER A 580 -21.28 -13.32 10.42
N ASN A 581 -22.57 -13.44 10.76
CA ASN A 581 -23.01 -14.23 11.93
C ASN A 581 -22.88 -15.75 11.74
N LYS A 582 -22.70 -16.23 10.49
CA LYS A 582 -22.46 -17.65 10.20
C LYS A 582 -21.02 -18.10 10.51
N PHE A 583 -20.09 -17.18 10.76
CA PHE A 583 -18.74 -17.54 11.17
C PHE A 583 -18.76 -18.19 12.56
N GLN A 584 -18.29 -19.44 12.65
CA GLN A 584 -18.50 -20.27 13.83
C GLN A 584 -17.68 -19.80 15.03
N ARG A 585 -16.41 -19.44 14.81
CA ARG A 585 -15.54 -18.94 15.88
C ARG A 585 -15.87 -17.49 16.22
N SER A 586 -15.83 -17.15 17.51
CA SER A 586 -16.07 -15.77 17.98
C SER A 586 -15.03 -14.81 17.42
N ASP A 587 -13.75 -15.13 17.51
CA ASP A 587 -12.66 -14.28 16.99
C ASP A 587 -12.80 -13.99 15.48
N ALA A 588 -13.06 -15.02 14.66
CA ALA A 588 -13.29 -14.85 13.22
C ALA A 588 -14.53 -13.99 12.93
N ARG A 589 -15.63 -14.24 13.63
CA ARG A 589 -16.88 -13.47 13.49
C ARG A 589 -16.68 -11.99 13.82
N THR A 590 -16.01 -11.70 14.94
CA THR A 590 -15.73 -10.32 15.39
C THR A 590 -14.94 -9.55 14.33
N ILE A 591 -13.85 -10.14 13.81
CA ILE A 591 -13.03 -9.45 12.81
C ILE A 591 -13.74 -9.31 11.45
N VAL A 592 -14.56 -10.29 11.05
CA VAL A 592 -15.38 -10.18 9.83
C VAL A 592 -16.37 -9.03 9.94
N LYS A 593 -17.10 -8.90 11.05
CA LYS A 593 -18.04 -7.78 11.26
C LYS A 593 -17.35 -6.44 11.06
N LEU A 594 -16.13 -6.29 11.60
CA LEU A 594 -15.34 -5.08 11.44
C LEU A 594 -14.94 -4.84 9.98
N PHE A 595 -14.48 -5.87 9.24
CA PHE A 595 -14.16 -5.73 7.81
C PHE A 595 -15.38 -5.39 6.96
N VAL A 596 -16.55 -5.94 7.27
CA VAL A 596 -17.81 -5.60 6.59
C VAL A 596 -18.15 -4.12 6.81
N ALA A 597 -18.08 -3.64 8.06
CA ALA A 597 -18.32 -2.24 8.39
C ALA A 597 -17.28 -1.30 7.74
N GLN A 598 -16.00 -1.69 7.72
CA GLN A 598 -14.94 -0.96 7.00
C GLN A 598 -15.26 -0.83 5.51
N GLY A 599 -15.66 -1.93 4.86
CA GLY A 599 -15.98 -1.94 3.43
C GLY A 599 -17.15 -1.01 3.10
N PHE A 600 -18.20 -1.03 3.93
CA PHE A 600 -19.36 -0.16 3.76
C PHE A 600 -19.03 1.32 3.96
N LEU A 601 -18.19 1.67 4.94
CA LEU A 601 -17.81 3.05 5.25
C LEU A 601 -16.64 3.59 4.41
N ALA A 602 -15.99 2.73 3.62
CA ALA A 602 -14.90 3.13 2.74
C ALA A 602 -15.39 4.15 1.71
N GLU A 603 -14.78 5.34 1.73
CA GLU A 603 -15.04 6.36 0.72
C GLU A 603 -14.58 5.87 -0.66
N GLU A 604 -15.36 6.17 -1.70
CA GLU A 604 -14.87 6.04 -3.06
C GLU A 604 -13.70 7.00 -3.22
N LYS A 605 -12.48 6.45 -3.28
CA LYS A 605 -11.32 7.23 -3.74
C LYS A 605 -11.70 7.76 -5.12
N LYS A 606 -11.99 9.07 -5.20
CA LYS A 606 -12.06 9.77 -6.48
C LYS A 606 -10.76 9.41 -7.21
N ALA A 607 -10.90 8.77 -8.37
CA ALA A 607 -9.78 8.44 -9.22
C ALA A 607 -9.02 9.73 -9.49
N ASP A 608 -7.84 9.85 -8.88
CA ASP A 608 -6.89 10.85 -9.30
C ASP A 608 -6.53 10.46 -10.74
N ASN A 609 -6.94 11.28 -11.70
CA ASN A 609 -6.69 11.08 -13.12
C ASN A 609 -5.17 11.22 -13.37
N GLY A 610 -4.43 10.16 -13.07
CA GLY A 610 -3.04 9.96 -13.42
C GLY A 610 -2.89 8.54 -13.94
N GLY A 611 -2.92 8.39 -15.26
CA GLY A 611 -2.79 7.09 -15.91
C GLY A 611 -1.46 6.42 -15.56
N ALA A 612 -1.52 5.29 -14.87
CA ALA A 612 -0.60 4.17 -15.01
C ALA A 612 -1.25 2.93 -14.40
N ALA A 613 -1.63 1.98 -15.25
CA ALA A 613 -1.99 0.64 -14.85
C ALA A 613 -0.77 -0.04 -14.17
N GLY A 614 -0.99 -0.68 -13.03
CA GLY A 614 0.04 -1.45 -12.31
C GLY A 614 0.42 -0.85 -10.96
N GLY A 615 -0.54 -0.74 -10.05
CA GLY A 615 -0.28 -0.37 -8.66
C GLY A 615 0.32 -1.55 -7.88
N SER A 616 1.62 -1.79 -8.06
CA SER A 616 2.42 -2.42 -7.02
C SER A 616 2.42 -1.47 -5.83
N VAL A 617 1.93 -1.93 -4.69
CA VAL A 617 2.15 -1.29 -3.40
C VAL A 617 3.67 -1.15 -3.25
N VAL A 618 4.17 0.08 -3.39
CA VAL A 618 5.54 0.41 -3.01
C VAL A 618 5.59 0.28 -1.50
N ILE A 619 6.05 -0.89 -1.04
CA ILE A 619 6.56 -1.06 0.31
C ILE A 619 7.82 -0.19 0.37
N LEU A 620 7.66 1.05 0.84
CA LEU A 620 8.79 1.88 1.24
C LEU A 620 9.34 1.30 2.54
N GLY A 621 10.21 0.31 2.38
CA GLY A 621 10.87 -0.41 3.45
C GLY A 621 12.13 -1.11 2.95
N MET A 622 13.15 -0.32 2.63
CA MET A 622 14.56 -0.69 2.78
C MET A 622 15.36 0.52 3.28
#